data_AF-A0A1P8X2D5-F1
#
_entry.id   AF-A0A1P8X2D5-F1
#
_cell.length_a   1.000
_cell.length_b   1.000
_cell.length_c   1.000
_cell.angle_alpha   90.00
_cell.angle_beta   90.00
_cell.angle_gamma   90.00
#
_symmetry.space_group_name_H-M   'P 1'
#
loop_
_entity.id
_entity.type
_entity.pdbx_description
1 polymer ?
#
loop_
_entity_poly.entity_id
_entity_poly.type
_entity_poly.pdbx_seq_one_letter_code
_entity_poly.pdbx_strand_id
1 'polypeptide(L)'
;MSSNPRQAPPVRIQQNILARGERRVLNWICARLPQWVTPDQLTTLGFLGAVMVAMGYMLSWLNPGWLLLSIAGYVVNWFGDSLDGSLARWRRIERPSYGYFVDHSVDGLATLLMVGSIGLSPYMRFDVALLGVIGYLLLSIHSFLAAKVVGEFRLSYMAGGPTELRLMLIAMTALMPVIGGADINGTNFSPFDLFGMVVSSVLITLFVTQSFALARKLANRRD
;
A
#
# COMPACT_ATOMS: atom_id res chain seq x y z
N MET A 1 -35.66 -15.68 -10.44
CA MET A 1 -35.10 -14.70 -9.47
C MET A 1 -34.16 -15.45 -8.55
N SER A 2 -32.87 -15.51 -8.90
CA SER A 2 -31.84 -16.14 -8.08
C SER A 2 -31.42 -15.19 -6.96
N SER A 3 -31.64 -15.61 -5.72
CA SER A 3 -31.17 -14.95 -4.51
C SER A 3 -29.64 -14.96 -4.50
N ASN A 4 -29.03 -13.82 -4.83
CA ASN A 4 -27.60 -13.60 -4.66
C ASN A 4 -27.29 -13.71 -3.16
N PRO A 5 -26.52 -14.71 -2.68
CA PRO A 5 -26.19 -14.79 -1.28
C PRO A 5 -25.36 -13.54 -0.94
N ARG A 6 -25.89 -12.70 -0.05
CA ARG A 6 -25.17 -11.53 0.48
C ARG A 6 -23.85 -12.05 1.05
N GLN A 7 -22.75 -11.83 0.33
CA GLN A 7 -21.42 -12.12 0.83
C GLN A 7 -21.28 -11.38 2.17
N ALA A 8 -21.11 -12.15 3.25
CA ALA A 8 -20.88 -11.56 4.56
C ALA A 8 -19.65 -10.66 4.45
N PRO A 9 -19.69 -9.44 5.04
CA PRO A 9 -18.55 -8.55 4.96
C PRO A 9 -17.33 -9.27 5.54
N PRO A 10 -16.20 -9.32 4.83
CA PRO A 10 -15.03 -10.05 5.27
C PRO A 10 -14.59 -9.55 6.65
N VAL A 11 -14.43 -10.48 7.60
CA VAL A 11 -13.97 -10.17 8.96
C VAL A 11 -12.50 -9.77 8.91
N ARG A 12 -12.22 -8.46 8.86
CA ARG A 12 -10.86 -7.92 8.94
C ARG A 12 -10.32 -8.10 10.37
N ILE A 13 -9.44 -9.08 10.58
CA ILE A 13 -8.66 -9.24 11.81
C ILE A 13 -7.31 -8.53 11.62
N GLN A 14 -7.27 -7.21 11.80
CA GLN A 14 -6.03 -6.45 11.96
C GLN A 14 -5.83 -6.20 13.46
N GLN A 15 -4.96 -6.98 14.10
CA GLN A 15 -4.70 -6.90 15.56
C GLN A 15 -3.42 -6.15 15.92
N ASN A 16 -2.87 -5.29 15.04
CA ASN A 16 -1.68 -4.52 15.38
C ASN A 16 -1.99 -3.36 16.34
N ILE A 17 -1.07 -3.09 17.26
CA ILE A 17 -1.16 -1.97 18.22
C ILE A 17 -1.26 -0.63 17.47
N LEU A 18 -0.51 -0.48 16.38
CA LEU A 18 -0.57 0.68 15.47
C LEU A 18 -1.97 0.84 14.85
N ALA A 19 -2.57 -0.24 14.35
CA ALA A 19 -3.90 -0.22 13.75
C ALA A 19 -4.99 0.21 14.75
N ARG A 20 -4.84 -0.12 16.05
CA ARG A 20 -5.78 0.36 17.10
C ARG A 20 -5.65 1.85 17.34
N GLY A 21 -4.43 2.39 17.36
CA GLY A 21 -4.18 3.82 17.51
C GLY A 21 -4.72 4.62 16.33
N GLU A 22 -4.36 4.17 15.12
CA GLU A 22 -4.85 4.71 13.86
C GLU A 22 -6.38 4.77 13.81
N ARG A 23 -7.07 3.68 14.18
CA ARG A 23 -8.53 3.65 14.17
C ARG A 23 -9.19 4.67 15.10
N ARG A 24 -8.57 4.98 16.26
CA ARG A 24 -9.09 6.04 17.15
C ARG A 24 -8.96 7.41 16.50
N VAL A 25 -7.80 7.69 15.88
CA VAL A 25 -7.55 8.95 15.17
C VAL A 25 -8.52 9.09 14.00
N LEU A 26 -8.68 8.04 13.18
CA LEU A 26 -9.61 8.06 12.04
C LEU A 26 -11.06 8.29 12.48
N ASN A 27 -11.54 7.63 13.53
CA ASN A 27 -12.88 7.87 14.06
C ASN A 27 -13.06 9.31 14.57
N TRP A 28 -12.04 9.85 15.24
CA TRP A 28 -12.04 11.24 15.72
C TRP A 28 -12.08 12.26 14.57
N ILE A 29 -11.41 11.98 13.46
CA ILE A 29 -11.44 12.78 12.23
C ILE A 29 -12.80 12.63 11.54
N CYS A 30 -13.30 11.40 11.37
CA CYS A 30 -14.58 11.12 10.71
C CYS A 30 -15.75 11.87 11.38
N ALA A 31 -15.72 12.01 12.70
CA ALA A 31 -16.73 12.76 13.45
C ALA A 31 -16.70 14.28 13.20
N ARG A 32 -15.58 14.83 12.70
CA ARG A 32 -15.37 16.27 12.43
C ARG A 32 -15.39 16.63 10.95
N LEU A 33 -15.38 15.65 10.06
CA LEU A 33 -15.40 15.90 8.62
C LEU A 33 -16.74 16.49 8.18
N PRO A 34 -16.74 17.59 7.39
CA PRO A 34 -17.97 18.18 6.85
C PRO A 34 -18.81 17.17 6.08
N GLN A 35 -20.14 17.33 6.11
CA GLN A 35 -21.06 16.39 5.45
C GLN A 35 -20.87 16.30 3.93
N TRP A 36 -20.34 17.35 3.29
CA TRP A 36 -20.06 17.36 1.84
C TRP A 36 -18.87 16.48 1.43
N VAL A 37 -17.98 16.10 2.36
CA VAL A 37 -16.84 15.23 2.07
C VAL A 37 -17.33 13.82 1.79
N THR A 38 -17.02 13.26 0.62
CA THR A 38 -17.41 11.90 0.23
C THR A 38 -16.22 10.93 0.24
N PRO A 39 -16.43 9.61 0.38
CA PRO A 39 -15.37 8.62 0.23
C PRO A 39 -14.63 8.74 -1.12
N ASP A 40 -15.36 8.94 -2.22
CA ASP A 40 -14.75 9.05 -3.56
C ASP A 40 -13.80 10.27 -3.68
N GLN A 41 -14.12 11.38 -3.00
CA GLN A 41 -13.22 12.54 -2.89
C GLN A 41 -11.96 12.22 -2.08
N LEU A 42 -12.10 11.43 -1.01
CA LEU A 42 -10.97 10.99 -0.20
C LEU A 42 -10.06 10.02 -0.96
N THR A 43 -10.63 9.10 -1.75
CA THR A 43 -9.84 8.23 -2.64
C THR A 43 -9.10 9.06 -3.70
N THR A 44 -9.76 10.07 -4.28
CA THR A 44 -9.12 11.00 -5.22
C THR A 44 -7.99 11.78 -4.55
N LEU A 45 -8.20 12.26 -3.31
CA LEU A 45 -7.17 12.92 -2.51
C LEU A 45 -5.98 11.99 -2.22
N GLY A 46 -6.27 10.72 -1.90
CA GLY A 46 -5.26 9.69 -1.69
C GLY A 46 -4.40 9.50 -2.94
N PHE A 47 -5.03 9.42 -4.11
CA PHE A 47 -4.35 9.34 -5.40
C PHE A 47 -3.51 10.58 -5.72
N LEU A 48 -4.03 11.79 -5.45
CA LEU A 48 -3.26 13.03 -5.57
C LEU A 48 -2.03 13.02 -4.66
N GLY A 49 -2.13 12.45 -3.45
CA GLY A 49 -0.99 12.21 -2.58
C GLY A 49 0.07 11.33 -3.23
N ALA A 50 -0.33 10.26 -3.93
CA ALA A 50 0.60 9.40 -4.67
C ALA A 50 1.28 10.15 -5.84
N VAL A 51 0.56 11.04 -6.54
CA VAL A 51 1.14 11.93 -7.55
C VAL A 51 2.13 12.91 -6.93
N MET A 52 1.83 13.51 -5.77
CA MET A 52 2.76 14.36 -5.04
C MET A 52 4.05 13.62 -4.66
N VAL A 53 3.93 12.36 -4.21
CA VAL A 53 5.09 11.50 -3.94
C VAL A 53 5.96 11.36 -5.18
N ALA A 54 5.35 11.01 -6.31
CA ALA A 54 6.06 10.84 -7.57
C ALA A 54 6.73 12.12 -8.05
N MET A 55 6.03 13.25 -8.00
CA MET A 55 6.60 14.56 -8.34
C MET A 55 7.78 14.93 -7.43
N GLY A 56 7.68 14.71 -6.11
CA GLY A 56 8.78 15.02 -5.19
C GLY A 56 10.05 14.20 -5.49
N TYR A 57 9.90 12.92 -5.85
CA TYR A 57 11.04 12.10 -6.26
C TYR A 57 11.62 12.53 -7.61
N MET A 58 10.79 12.86 -8.59
CA MET A 58 11.26 13.37 -9.88
C MET A 58 11.95 14.74 -9.76
N LEU A 59 11.43 15.63 -8.93
CA LEU A 59 12.02 16.95 -8.70
C LEU A 59 13.29 16.88 -7.84
N SER A 60 13.53 15.76 -7.15
CA SER A 60 14.75 15.57 -6.34
C SER A 60 16.04 15.55 -7.16
N TRP A 61 15.96 15.34 -8.49
CA TRP A 61 17.08 15.57 -9.43
C TRP A 61 17.54 17.02 -9.48
N LEU A 62 16.63 17.98 -9.24
CA LEU A 62 16.94 19.41 -9.23
C LEU A 62 17.46 19.87 -7.86
N ASN A 63 16.81 19.40 -6.79
CA ASN A 63 17.18 19.73 -5.42
C ASN A 63 16.66 18.66 -4.44
N PRO A 64 17.50 18.12 -3.54
CA PRO A 64 17.07 17.16 -2.51
C PRO A 64 15.90 17.63 -1.64
N GLY A 65 15.72 18.94 -1.46
CA GLY A 65 14.61 19.53 -0.70
C GLY A 65 13.21 19.16 -1.22
N TRP A 66 13.07 18.75 -2.48
CA TRP A 66 11.82 18.23 -3.03
C TRP A 66 11.37 16.90 -2.43
N LEU A 67 12.26 16.18 -1.73
CA LEU A 67 11.87 14.99 -0.98
C LEU A 67 10.89 15.32 0.16
N LEU A 68 10.86 16.57 0.65
CA LEU A 68 9.83 17.01 1.58
C LEU A 68 8.43 16.99 0.95
N LEU A 69 8.32 17.28 -0.35
CA LEU A 69 7.06 17.12 -1.10
C LEU A 69 6.64 15.65 -1.13
N SER A 70 7.59 14.72 -1.28
CA SER A 70 7.29 13.29 -1.20
C SER A 70 6.80 12.88 0.18
N ILE A 71 7.45 13.35 1.25
CA ILE A 71 7.00 13.09 2.63
C ILE A 71 5.58 13.65 2.85
N ALA A 72 5.31 14.88 2.43
CA ALA A 72 3.97 15.46 2.50
C ALA A 72 2.95 14.64 1.68
N GLY A 73 3.35 14.20 0.49
CA GLY A 73 2.55 13.33 -0.37
C GLY A 73 2.17 12.00 0.28
N TYR A 74 3.09 11.36 1.01
CA TYR A 74 2.80 10.13 1.77
C TYR A 74 1.74 10.37 2.85
N VAL A 75 1.79 11.51 3.53
CA VAL A 75 0.80 11.89 4.55
C VAL A 75 -0.57 12.14 3.91
N VAL A 76 -0.61 12.85 2.78
CA VAL A 76 -1.86 13.09 2.01
C VAL A 76 -2.44 11.78 1.48
N ASN A 77 -1.59 10.90 0.94
CA ASN A 77 -1.98 9.59 0.45
C ASN A 77 -2.59 8.75 1.58
N TRP A 78 -1.90 8.64 2.72
CA TRP A 78 -2.41 7.96 3.91
C TRP A 78 -3.74 8.54 4.37
N PHE A 79 -3.86 9.85 4.42
CA PHE A 79 -5.07 10.51 4.87
C PHE A 79 -6.27 10.14 3.99
N GLY A 80 -6.13 10.19 2.66
CA GLY A 80 -7.19 9.80 1.74
C GLY A 80 -7.58 8.33 1.83
N ASP A 81 -6.59 7.45 1.66
CA ASP A 81 -6.70 5.98 1.66
C ASP A 81 -7.23 5.42 3.00
N SER A 82 -6.80 5.98 4.13
CA SER A 82 -7.22 5.47 5.44
C SER A 82 -8.61 5.98 5.86
N LEU A 83 -9.01 7.16 5.36
CA LEU A 83 -10.30 7.77 5.71
C LEU A 83 -11.43 7.35 4.78
N ASP A 84 -11.21 6.99 3.52
CA ASP A 84 -12.32 6.74 2.58
C ASP A 84 -13.25 5.61 3.06
N GLY A 85 -12.70 4.43 3.38
CA GLY A 85 -13.43 3.29 3.89
C GLY A 85 -13.87 3.49 5.34
N SER A 86 -13.12 4.27 6.12
CA SER A 86 -13.50 4.61 7.49
C SER A 86 -14.72 5.53 7.53
N LEU A 87 -14.77 6.52 6.64
CA LEU A 87 -15.88 7.45 6.48
C LEU A 87 -17.11 6.75 5.92
N ALA A 88 -16.94 5.87 4.93
CA ALA A 88 -18.02 5.07 4.36
C ALA A 88 -18.72 4.24 5.45
N ARG A 89 -17.93 3.58 6.32
CA ARG A 89 -18.43 2.82 7.48
C ARG A 89 -19.08 3.71 8.53
N TRP A 90 -18.42 4.83 8.88
CA TRP A 90 -18.92 5.78 9.87
C TRP A 90 -20.30 6.34 9.49
N ARG A 91 -20.48 6.70 8.22
CA ARG A 91 -21.72 7.26 7.68
C ARG A 91 -22.73 6.21 7.22
N ARG A 92 -22.39 4.90 7.28
CA ARG A 92 -23.23 3.80 6.79
C ARG A 92 -23.64 3.94 5.31
N ILE A 93 -22.77 4.52 4.49
CA ILE A 93 -22.96 4.71 3.03
C ILE A 93 -22.07 3.77 2.21
N GLU A 94 -21.68 2.64 2.80
CA GLU A 94 -20.78 1.66 2.20
C GLU A 94 -21.36 1.13 0.87
N ARG A 95 -20.50 1.08 -0.16
CA ARG A 95 -20.79 0.43 -1.43
C ARG A 95 -19.81 -0.72 -1.60
N PRO A 96 -20.11 -1.93 -1.08
CA PRO A 96 -19.09 -2.98 -0.90
C PRO A 96 -18.35 -3.35 -2.18
N SER A 97 -19.06 -3.60 -3.28
CA SER A 97 -18.43 -4.00 -4.55
C SER A 97 -17.74 -2.84 -5.27
N TYR A 98 -18.36 -1.66 -5.29
CA TYR A 98 -17.81 -0.47 -5.94
C TYR A 98 -16.57 0.05 -5.21
N GLY A 99 -16.70 0.27 -3.90
CA GLY A 99 -15.61 0.72 -3.05
C GLY A 99 -14.44 -0.25 -3.12
N TYR A 100 -14.70 -1.56 -3.02
CA TYR A 100 -13.65 -2.57 -3.18
C TYR A 100 -12.92 -2.46 -4.52
N PHE A 101 -13.64 -2.30 -5.64
CA PHE A 101 -13.00 -2.20 -6.94
C PHE A 101 -12.13 -0.94 -7.08
N VAL A 102 -12.65 0.20 -6.64
CA VAL A 102 -11.95 1.49 -6.74
C VAL A 102 -10.72 1.49 -5.83
N ASP A 103 -10.86 1.10 -4.56
CA ASP A 103 -9.82 0.99 -3.54
C ASP A 103 -8.61 0.21 -4.09
N HIS A 104 -8.82 -1.03 -4.52
CA HIS A 104 -7.74 -1.89 -4.99
C HIS A 104 -7.15 -1.46 -6.34
N SER A 105 -7.95 -0.84 -7.21
CA SER A 105 -7.46 -0.34 -8.50
C SER A 105 -6.58 0.90 -8.32
N VAL A 106 -7.01 1.82 -7.45
CA VAL A 106 -6.26 3.02 -7.11
C VAL A 106 -5.01 2.67 -6.32
N ASP A 107 -5.06 1.71 -5.40
CA ASP A 107 -3.90 1.24 -4.63
C ASP A 107 -2.78 0.66 -5.51
N GLY A 108 -3.15 -0.16 -6.49
CA GLY A 108 -2.19 -0.72 -7.45
C GLY A 108 -1.47 0.39 -8.23
N LEU A 109 -2.24 1.37 -8.72
CA LEU A 109 -1.68 2.50 -9.48
C LEU A 109 -0.88 3.45 -8.58
N ALA A 110 -1.36 3.74 -7.37
CA ALA A 110 -0.68 4.56 -6.39
C ALA A 110 0.65 3.93 -5.98
N THR A 111 0.69 2.61 -5.76
CA THR A 111 1.92 1.88 -5.46
C THR A 111 2.92 1.96 -6.60
N LEU A 112 2.47 1.77 -7.86
CA LEU A 112 3.33 1.94 -9.03
C LEU A 112 3.91 3.36 -9.10
N LEU A 113 3.09 4.39 -8.90
CA LEU A 113 3.55 5.78 -8.90
C LEU A 113 4.55 6.03 -7.77
N MET A 114 4.21 5.65 -6.55
CA MET A 114 4.99 5.96 -5.35
C MET A 114 6.31 5.20 -5.31
N VAL A 115 6.32 3.89 -5.57
CA VAL A 115 7.54 3.08 -5.53
C VAL A 115 8.31 3.15 -6.84
N GLY A 116 7.63 3.18 -7.99
CA GLY A 116 8.30 3.33 -9.29
C GLY A 116 9.04 4.66 -9.40
N SER A 117 8.48 5.76 -8.87
CA SER A 117 9.16 7.05 -8.87
C SER A 117 10.39 7.10 -7.94
N ILE A 118 10.45 6.28 -6.88
CA ILE A 118 11.68 6.11 -6.09
C ILE A 118 12.81 5.61 -6.98
N GLY A 119 12.53 4.61 -7.82
CA GLY A 119 13.51 4.08 -8.77
C GLY A 119 13.85 5.03 -9.93
N LEU A 120 13.02 6.05 -10.17
CA LEU A 120 13.30 7.14 -11.11
C LEU A 120 14.03 8.31 -10.43
N SER A 121 14.23 8.27 -9.12
CA SER A 121 14.96 9.28 -8.36
C SER A 121 16.48 9.02 -8.46
N PRO A 122 17.34 9.98 -8.09
CA PRO A 122 18.79 9.78 -8.09
C PRO A 122 19.29 8.86 -6.96
N TYR A 123 18.40 8.31 -6.13
CA TYR A 123 18.76 7.59 -4.91
C TYR A 123 18.66 6.07 -5.01
N MET A 124 17.90 5.56 -5.98
CA MET A 124 17.62 4.13 -6.10
C MET A 124 17.46 3.76 -7.57
N ARG A 125 17.94 2.57 -7.93
CA ARG A 125 17.85 2.07 -9.29
C ARG A 125 16.41 1.68 -9.65
N PHE A 126 16.06 1.95 -10.89
CA PHE A 126 14.73 1.68 -11.42
C PHE A 126 14.36 0.20 -11.46
N ASP A 127 15.31 -0.67 -11.81
CA ASP A 127 15.13 -2.12 -11.85
C ASP A 127 14.79 -2.70 -10.48
N VAL A 128 15.50 -2.28 -9.42
CA VAL A 128 15.23 -2.71 -8.05
C VAL A 128 13.86 -2.22 -7.57
N ALA A 129 13.52 -0.96 -7.82
CA ALA A 129 12.20 -0.44 -7.44
C ALA A 129 11.06 -1.18 -8.14
N LEU A 130 11.24 -1.51 -9.43
CA LEU A 130 10.25 -2.26 -10.22
C LEU A 130 10.08 -3.70 -9.70
N LEU A 131 11.15 -4.36 -9.27
CA LEU A 131 11.05 -5.66 -8.59
C LEU A 131 10.18 -5.58 -7.33
N GLY A 132 10.29 -4.49 -6.57
CA GLY A 132 9.45 -4.23 -5.41
C GLY A 132 7.98 -4.05 -5.77
N VAL A 133 7.69 -3.25 -6.80
CA VAL A 133 6.33 -3.07 -7.34
C VAL A 133 5.74 -4.40 -7.81
N ILE A 134 6.49 -5.18 -8.58
CA ILE A 134 6.06 -6.50 -9.07
C ILE A 134 5.77 -7.44 -7.90
N GLY A 135 6.67 -7.50 -6.91
CA GLY A 135 6.48 -8.34 -5.73
C GLY A 135 5.21 -7.98 -4.96
N TYR A 136 4.94 -6.68 -4.78
CA TYR A 136 3.71 -6.21 -4.14
C TYR A 136 2.44 -6.54 -4.96
N LEU A 137 2.47 -6.34 -6.27
CA LEU A 137 1.33 -6.64 -7.14
C LEU A 137 1.04 -8.14 -7.20
N LEU A 138 2.07 -8.99 -7.20
CA LEU A 138 1.91 -10.45 -7.10
C LEU A 138 1.22 -10.84 -5.78
N LEU A 139 1.61 -10.24 -4.66
CA LEU A 139 0.98 -10.49 -3.37
C LEU A 139 -0.47 -9.99 -3.32
N SER A 140 -0.75 -8.88 -3.99
CA SER A 140 -2.11 -8.33 -4.15
C SER A 140 -2.99 -9.29 -4.96
N ILE A 141 -2.51 -9.77 -6.10
CA ILE A 141 -3.20 -10.78 -6.93
C ILE A 141 -3.46 -12.06 -6.12
N HIS A 142 -2.46 -12.56 -5.40
CA HIS A 142 -2.64 -13.71 -4.51
C HIS A 142 -3.75 -13.47 -3.49
N SER A 143 -3.76 -12.29 -2.86
CA SER A 143 -4.79 -11.91 -1.90
C SER A 143 -6.19 -11.88 -2.51
N PHE A 144 -6.33 -11.38 -3.75
CA PHE A 144 -7.61 -11.36 -4.47
C PHE A 144 -8.11 -12.76 -4.85
N LEU A 145 -7.19 -13.62 -5.30
CA LEU A 145 -7.49 -15.02 -5.61
C LEU A 145 -7.90 -15.77 -4.33
N ALA A 146 -7.14 -15.62 -3.25
CA ALA A 146 -7.44 -16.22 -1.96
C ALA A 146 -8.81 -15.77 -1.44
N ALA A 147 -9.14 -14.47 -1.54
CA ALA A 147 -10.43 -13.94 -1.15
C ALA A 147 -11.59 -14.57 -1.95
N LYS A 148 -11.43 -14.73 -3.27
CA LYS A 148 -12.45 -15.36 -4.13
C LYS A 148 -12.63 -16.85 -3.87
N VAL A 149 -11.54 -17.58 -3.65
CA VAL A 149 -11.56 -19.06 -3.58
C VAL A 149 -11.85 -19.56 -2.17
N VAL A 150 -11.36 -18.87 -1.13
CA VAL A 150 -11.51 -19.31 0.27
C VAL A 150 -12.72 -18.67 0.94
N GLY A 151 -13.22 -17.53 0.44
CA GLY A 151 -14.30 -16.76 1.08
C GLY A 151 -13.90 -16.09 2.41
N GLU A 152 -12.66 -16.30 2.87
CA GLU A 152 -12.08 -15.66 4.06
C GLU A 152 -10.90 -14.77 3.65
N PHE A 153 -11.05 -13.47 3.89
CA PHE A 153 -9.96 -12.50 3.81
C PHE A 153 -9.03 -12.68 5.02
N ARG A 154 -7.98 -13.48 4.89
CA ARG A 154 -6.87 -13.45 5.86
C ARG A 154 -5.81 -12.48 5.34
N LEU A 155 -5.90 -11.23 5.78
CA LEU A 155 -4.97 -10.15 5.40
C LEU A 155 -3.76 -10.03 6.35
N SER A 156 -3.58 -10.97 7.29
CA SER A 156 -2.58 -10.85 8.35
C SER A 156 -1.67 -12.08 8.34
N TYR A 157 -0.81 -12.21 7.33
CA TYR A 157 0.13 -13.32 7.23
C TYR A 157 1.56 -12.97 7.63
N MET A 158 1.92 -11.69 7.62
CA MET A 158 3.06 -11.16 8.38
C MET A 158 2.64 -9.81 8.93
N ALA A 159 3.11 -9.47 10.12
CA ALA A 159 2.66 -8.32 10.90
C ALA A 159 2.90 -6.94 10.26
N GLY A 160 3.35 -6.84 9.01
CA GLY A 160 3.55 -5.58 8.27
C GLY A 160 2.27 -5.07 7.62
N GLY A 161 1.52 -4.21 8.31
CA GLY A 161 0.34 -3.55 7.71
C GLY A 161 0.72 -2.51 6.64
N PRO A 162 -0.24 -2.05 5.81
CA PRO A 162 -0.02 -0.96 4.84
C PRO A 162 0.59 0.30 5.48
N THR A 163 0.18 0.61 6.71
CA THR A 163 0.71 1.72 7.52
C THR A 163 2.20 1.55 7.84
N GLU A 164 2.65 0.34 8.15
CA GLU A 164 4.06 0.07 8.50
C GLU A 164 4.98 0.17 7.29
N LEU A 165 4.54 -0.36 6.14
CA LEU A 165 5.24 -0.19 4.86
C LEU A 165 5.33 1.29 4.49
N ARG A 166 4.27 2.07 4.69
CA ARG A 166 4.29 3.51 4.41
C ARG A 166 5.24 4.28 5.33
N LEU A 167 5.27 3.97 6.62
CA LEU A 167 6.24 4.56 7.56
C LEU A 167 7.68 4.22 7.19
N MET A 168 7.93 2.98 6.77
CA MET A 168 9.22 2.55 6.25
C MET A 168 9.63 3.36 5.02
N LEU A 169 8.71 3.59 4.06
CA LEU A 169 8.97 4.43 2.89
C LEU A 169 9.28 5.88 3.30
N ILE A 170 8.49 6.48 4.19
CA ILE A 170 8.74 7.85 4.69
C ILE A 170 10.11 7.95 5.36
N ALA A 171 10.47 6.98 6.21
CA ALA A 171 11.76 6.94 6.87
C ALA A 171 12.90 6.84 5.85
N MET A 172 12.73 6.00 4.83
CA MET A 172 13.69 5.87 3.73
C MET A 172 13.85 7.20 2.98
N THR A 173 12.75 7.86 2.62
CA THR A 173 12.77 9.19 1.97
C THR A 173 13.49 10.23 2.81
N ALA A 174 13.28 10.23 4.12
CA ALA A 174 13.90 11.18 5.05
C ALA A 174 15.41 10.96 5.20
N LEU A 175 15.88 9.72 5.00
CA LEU A 175 17.30 9.36 5.07
C LEU A 175 18.05 9.63 3.76
N MET A 176 17.37 9.72 2.62
CA MET A 176 17.98 9.97 1.30
C MET A 176 18.90 11.20 1.24
N PRO A 177 18.52 12.39 1.77
CA PRO A 177 19.41 13.55 1.78
C PRO A 177 20.67 13.37 2.64
N VAL A 178 20.62 12.50 3.65
CA VAL A 178 21.71 12.29 4.63
C VAL A 178 22.68 11.23 4.16
N ILE A 179 22.16 10.10 3.66
CA ILE A 179 22.96 8.96 3.19
C ILE A 179 23.47 9.20 1.76
N GLY A 180 22.68 9.89 0.93
CA GLY A 180 22.95 10.07 -0.49
C GLY A 180 22.70 8.80 -1.32
N GLY A 181 22.60 8.97 -2.64
CA GLY A 181 22.43 7.89 -3.61
C GLY A 181 23.73 7.26 -4.11
N ALA A 182 24.86 7.50 -3.44
CA ALA A 182 26.16 7.05 -3.90
C ALA A 182 26.33 5.54 -3.76
N ASP A 183 27.09 4.96 -4.70
CA ASP A 183 27.41 3.54 -4.69
C ASP A 183 28.24 3.14 -3.47
N ILE A 184 27.90 2.01 -2.86
CA ILE A 184 28.71 1.44 -1.78
C ILE A 184 29.95 0.81 -2.40
N ASN A 185 31.14 1.33 -2.09
CA ASN A 185 32.44 0.70 -2.38
C ASN A 185 32.60 0.16 -3.82
N GLY A 186 32.05 0.86 -4.83
CA GLY A 186 32.17 0.48 -6.25
C GLY A 186 31.26 -0.67 -6.71
N THR A 187 30.25 -1.04 -5.91
CA THR A 187 29.34 -2.16 -6.22
C THR A 187 28.21 -1.82 -7.21
N ASN A 188 28.11 -0.58 -7.71
CA ASN A 188 26.98 -0.06 -8.52
C ASN A 188 25.60 -0.13 -7.81
N PHE A 189 25.59 -0.36 -6.50
CA PHE A 189 24.40 -0.42 -5.67
C PHE A 189 24.50 0.58 -4.53
N SER A 190 23.45 1.38 -4.37
CA SER A 190 23.25 2.24 -3.22
C SER A 190 22.76 1.42 -2.00
N PRO A 191 22.84 1.98 -0.77
CA PRO A 191 22.21 1.36 0.40
C PRO A 191 20.71 1.12 0.22
N PHE A 192 20.03 2.01 -0.52
CA PHE A 192 18.61 1.91 -0.83
C PHE A 192 18.31 0.76 -1.80
N ASP A 193 19.22 0.47 -2.73
CA ASP A 193 19.08 -0.67 -3.63
C ASP A 193 19.20 -2.00 -2.88
N LEU A 194 20.19 -2.14 -2.01
CA LEU A 194 20.34 -3.34 -1.19
C LEU A 194 19.09 -3.58 -0.34
N PHE A 195 18.57 -2.52 0.28
CA PHE A 195 17.33 -2.57 1.03
C PHE A 195 16.14 -2.97 0.16
N GLY A 196 15.97 -2.33 -1.00
CA GLY A 196 14.90 -2.63 -1.94
C GLY A 196 14.96 -4.06 -2.47
N MET A 197 16.15 -4.61 -2.71
CA MET A 197 16.33 -6.00 -3.09
C MET A 197 15.88 -6.95 -1.98
N VAL A 198 16.27 -6.70 -0.73
CA VAL A 198 15.81 -7.51 0.42
C VAL A 198 14.29 -7.50 0.53
N VAL A 199 13.66 -6.31 0.47
CA VAL A 199 12.19 -6.18 0.53
C VAL A 199 11.54 -6.94 -0.64
N SER A 200 12.04 -6.77 -1.86
CA SER A 200 11.52 -7.43 -3.06
C SER A 200 11.63 -8.95 -2.96
N SER A 201 12.78 -9.47 -2.50
CA SER A 201 12.99 -10.90 -2.27
C SER A 201 12.00 -11.45 -1.25
N VAL A 202 11.78 -10.74 -0.13
CA VAL A 202 10.80 -11.13 0.88
C VAL A 202 9.39 -11.18 0.28
N LEU A 203 8.96 -10.16 -0.46
CA LEU A 203 7.63 -10.13 -1.10
C LEU A 203 7.43 -11.30 -2.07
N ILE A 204 8.43 -11.58 -2.92
CA ILE A 204 8.37 -12.68 -3.89
C ILE A 204 8.36 -14.04 -3.17
N THR A 205 9.20 -14.24 -2.16
CA THR A 205 9.20 -15.48 -1.36
C THR A 205 7.86 -15.67 -0.65
N LEU A 206 7.26 -14.61 -0.10
CA LEU A 206 5.94 -14.68 0.51
C LEU A 206 4.87 -15.09 -0.52
N PHE A 207 4.86 -14.46 -1.69
CA PHE A 207 3.94 -14.84 -2.77
C PHE A 207 4.07 -16.32 -3.14
N VAL A 208 5.30 -16.81 -3.34
CA VAL A 208 5.56 -18.21 -3.73
C VAL A 208 5.09 -19.16 -2.63
N THR A 209 5.55 -18.96 -1.40
CA THR A 209 5.24 -19.85 -0.26
C THR A 209 3.74 -19.86 0.06
N GLN A 210 3.07 -18.71 0.04
CA GLN A 210 1.63 -18.61 0.31
C GLN A 210 0.80 -19.22 -0.83
N SER A 211 1.19 -19.00 -2.08
CA SER A 211 0.53 -19.62 -3.24
C SER A 211 0.62 -21.14 -3.18
N PHE A 212 1.78 -21.70 -2.86
CA PHE A 212 1.94 -23.14 -2.67
C PHE A 212 1.12 -23.67 -1.48
N ALA A 213 1.13 -22.98 -0.34
CA ALA A 213 0.37 -23.38 0.84
C ALA A 213 -1.14 -23.39 0.56
N LEU A 214 -1.64 -22.35 -0.11
CA LEU A 214 -3.04 -22.26 -0.51
C LEU A 214 -3.42 -23.36 -1.51
N ALA A 215 -2.59 -23.57 -2.54
CA ALA A 215 -2.81 -24.62 -3.54
C ALA A 215 -2.88 -26.01 -2.89
N ARG A 216 -1.97 -26.33 -1.95
CA ARG A 216 -2.01 -27.59 -1.20
C ARG A 216 -3.28 -27.73 -0.35
N LYS A 217 -3.70 -26.65 0.31
CA LYS A 217 -4.93 -26.65 1.11
C LYS A 217 -6.17 -26.90 0.24
N LEU A 218 -6.21 -26.34 -0.95
CA LEU A 218 -7.30 -26.53 -1.91
C LEU A 218 -7.27 -27.93 -2.54
N ALA A 219 -6.09 -28.46 -2.89
CA ALA A 219 -5.97 -29.83 -3.39
C ALA A 219 -6.47 -30.89 -2.39
N ASN A 220 -6.36 -30.59 -1.09
CA ASN A 220 -6.85 -31.44 -0.02
C ASN A 220 -8.33 -31.19 0.34
N ARG A 221 -8.96 -30.12 -0.17
CA ARG A 221 -10.41 -29.95 -0.11
C ARG A 221 -11.02 -30.82 -1.20
N ARG A 222 -11.76 -31.86 -0.79
CA ARG A 222 -12.70 -32.54 -1.66
C ARG A 222 -13.93 -31.63 -1.74
N ASP A 223 -14.02 -30.85 -2.80
CA ASP A 223 -15.26 -30.16 -3.18
C ASP A 223 -16.28 -31.17 -3.72
#